data_AF-A0A819V186-F1
#
_entry.id   AF-A0A819V186-F1
#
_cell.length_a   1.000
_cell.length_b   1.000
_cell.length_c   1.000
_cell.angle_alpha   90.00
_cell.angle_beta   90.00
_cell.angle_gamma   90.00
#
_symmetry.space_group_name_H-M   'P 1'
#
loop_
_entity.id
_entity.type
_entity.pdbx_description
1 polymer ?
#
loop_
_entity_poly.entity_id
_entity_poly.type
_entity_poly.pdbx_seq_one_letter_code
_entity_poly.pdbx_strand_id
1 'polypeptide(L)'
;MLKDHRITTISSIVSLASNENGIELNDTRTSNDNHSIGLHTSCFREKCNSITSCFHQLVKRLACLNLEQRGSERISPEDRTDLTIINTAIIWISANLIIPCFAGGTLGPAVFKLSLYDSFATIIFFNLLGTIPVAAMACFGPASGLRTMIFSRYSWGYYGASIISISNVIASIGWAAVNSITGAQTLRVVFNDSLPIAVGIIIIAIISMIVSFIGYKWIHAYERYSWIPVFIGYCILAGVGAKYFTNSGMVSYNTTIPINSSHRLKVSRILSFGATCFGASISWCACSADYNTYFPEDTSQLKIFLLTYFGNLLSMIPIQLLGAATYTGTYTSEKWNRAYEKNNVGGLLGASLSSLGGFGKFLLILFALSTIACNIPNIYSLSLSAQVIAPIFKRIPRFLYTVIGTALYILLAIVAASKFNDSLASIMGVSSYWFAIFIVIVFEDHLFFRRCSFKNYNFDIWDSYQLLPISLAAILSGIVGIVGIILGMSQTWFNGPIAKAIARDTDAQGADVGFEFGFIFTAVSFPLFRLIELYFVQR
;
A
#
# COMPACT_ATOMS: atom_id res chain seq x y z
N MET A 1 -34.96 54.56 38.76
CA MET A 1 -33.94 54.92 39.76
C MET A 1 -32.65 54.24 39.32
N LEU A 2 -31.84 54.89 38.47
CA LEU A 2 -30.68 55.73 38.84
C LEU A 2 -29.59 54.86 39.52
N LYS A 3 -28.32 54.81 39.10
CA LYS A 3 -27.54 55.66 38.20
C LYS A 3 -26.14 55.05 38.00
N ASP A 4 -25.57 55.22 36.79
CA ASP A 4 -24.21 55.74 36.49
C ASP A 4 -23.00 55.19 37.29
N HIS A 5 -21.82 54.85 36.72
CA HIS A 5 -21.10 55.55 35.63
C HIS A 5 -19.71 54.90 35.36
N ARG A 6 -19.15 55.16 34.15
CA ARG A 6 -17.72 55.23 33.74
C ARG A 6 -16.99 53.91 33.36
N ILE A 7 -16.18 53.81 32.29
CA ILE A 7 -15.72 54.76 31.25
C ILE A 7 -15.24 53.95 30.02
N THR A 8 -15.65 54.44 28.86
CA THR A 8 -15.20 54.20 27.48
C THR A 8 -13.73 54.57 27.28
N THR A 9 -12.97 53.90 26.40
CA THR A 9 -12.00 54.47 25.41
C THR A 9 -11.01 53.37 24.97
N ILE A 10 -11.01 53.04 23.67
CA ILE A 10 -9.85 52.86 22.76
C ILE A 10 -10.43 52.22 21.48
N SER A 11 -10.92 53.09 20.60
CA SER A 11 -11.40 52.80 19.24
C SER A 11 -11.19 54.07 18.44
N SER A 12 -9.95 54.53 18.28
CA SER A 12 -9.58 55.73 17.49
C SER A 12 -8.06 55.84 17.33
N ILE A 13 -7.41 54.92 16.62
CA ILE A 13 -6.09 55.15 16.01
C ILE A 13 -6.11 54.44 14.66
N VAL A 14 -5.60 55.11 13.62
CA VAL A 14 -5.54 54.70 12.20
C VAL A 14 -6.75 55.14 11.35
N SER A 15 -7.08 56.41 11.45
CA SER A 15 -7.63 57.22 10.35
C SER A 15 -6.93 58.57 10.44
N LEU A 16 -5.95 58.81 9.57
CA LEU A 16 -5.30 60.09 9.20
C LEU A 16 -3.87 59.82 8.71
N ALA A 17 -3.73 59.43 7.45
CA ALA A 17 -2.53 59.66 6.65
C ALA A 17 -2.93 59.58 5.17
N SER A 18 -3.71 60.58 4.74
CA SER A 18 -3.96 60.88 3.34
C SER A 18 -3.08 62.07 2.93
N ASN A 19 -2.33 61.88 1.85
CA ASN A 19 -1.90 62.84 0.82
C ASN A 19 -0.41 62.71 0.52
N GLU A 20 -0.10 62.28 -0.70
CA GLU A 20 0.53 63.17 -1.68
C GLU A 20 0.56 62.53 -3.07
N ASN A 21 0.12 63.33 -4.07
CA ASN A 21 0.44 63.28 -5.51
C ASN A 21 -0.16 62.11 -6.32
N GLY A 22 -1.05 62.25 -7.30
CA GLY A 22 -1.47 63.39 -8.11
C GLY A 22 -1.48 62.95 -9.60
N ILE A 23 -2.63 63.12 -10.29
CA ILE A 23 -2.75 63.40 -11.75
C ILE A 23 -2.44 62.19 -12.68
N GLU A 24 -3.19 61.78 -13.72
CA GLU A 24 -4.41 62.21 -14.42
C GLU A 24 -4.96 60.96 -15.15
N LEU A 25 -6.28 60.84 -15.25
CA LEU A 25 -6.98 59.91 -16.14
C LEU A 25 -7.15 60.60 -17.50
N ASN A 26 -6.73 59.95 -18.59
CA ASN A 26 -7.19 60.31 -19.93
C ASN A 26 -7.64 59.06 -20.69
N ASP A 27 -8.93 59.07 -21.04
CA ASP A 27 -9.61 58.11 -21.89
C ASP A 27 -9.10 58.19 -23.34
N THR A 28 -8.92 57.04 -24.00
CA THR A 28 -9.37 56.86 -25.40
C THR A 28 -9.42 55.39 -25.82
N ARG A 29 -10.54 55.05 -26.47
CA ARG A 29 -10.99 53.76 -27.02
C ARG A 29 -9.97 53.03 -27.91
N THR A 30 -9.96 51.68 -27.90
CA THR A 30 -10.49 50.80 -28.99
C THR A 30 -10.17 49.30 -28.80
N SER A 31 -11.22 48.47 -28.90
CA SER A 31 -11.36 47.10 -29.45
C SER A 31 -10.34 45.96 -29.19
N ASN A 32 -10.92 44.82 -28.76
CA ASN A 32 -10.60 43.41 -29.03
C ASN A 32 -9.25 42.83 -28.57
N ASP A 33 -9.28 41.90 -27.60
CA ASP A 33 -8.98 40.47 -27.82
C ASP A 33 -8.75 39.68 -26.50
N ASN A 34 -9.38 38.50 -26.44
CA ASN A 34 -9.02 37.27 -25.72
C ASN A 34 -8.46 37.33 -24.28
N HIS A 35 -9.32 36.95 -23.32
CA HIS A 35 -8.93 36.61 -21.94
C HIS A 35 -8.00 35.39 -21.90
N SER A 36 -6.72 35.64 -21.59
CA SER A 36 -5.82 34.69 -20.94
C SER A 36 -5.46 35.25 -19.56
N ILE A 37 -5.98 34.63 -18.50
CA ILE A 37 -5.73 35.07 -17.12
C ILE A 37 -4.39 34.46 -16.67
N GLY A 38 -3.35 35.28 -16.73
CA GLY A 38 -2.04 35.02 -16.12
C GLY A 38 -2.10 35.27 -14.62
N LEU A 39 -1.70 34.26 -13.83
CA LEU A 39 -1.45 34.40 -12.39
C LEU A 39 -0.09 35.08 -12.18
N HIS A 40 -0.12 36.30 -11.65
CA HIS A 40 1.06 37.03 -11.17
C HIS A 40 1.63 36.37 -9.90
N THR A 41 2.79 35.73 -10.00
CA THR A 41 3.64 35.39 -8.84
C THR A 41 4.62 36.53 -8.58
N SER A 42 4.44 37.24 -7.46
CA SER A 42 5.40 38.22 -6.94
C SER A 42 6.62 37.51 -6.34
N CYS A 43 7.80 38.02 -6.70
CA CYS A 43 9.12 37.43 -6.44
C CYS A 43 9.66 37.90 -5.08
N PHE A 44 9.77 36.99 -4.11
CA PHE A 44 10.65 37.18 -2.94
C PHE A 44 12.09 36.83 -3.34
N ARG A 45 13.02 37.79 -3.16
CA ARG A 45 14.42 37.68 -3.54
C ARG A 45 15.29 37.46 -2.29
N GLU A 46 15.62 36.20 -2.00
CA GLU A 46 16.69 35.86 -1.04
C GLU A 46 17.92 35.31 -1.77
N LYS A 47 19.11 35.70 -1.28
CA LYS A 47 20.43 35.36 -1.84
C LYS A 47 20.62 33.83 -1.86
N CYS A 48 20.90 33.29 -3.05
CA CYS A 48 20.85 31.87 -3.35
C CYS A 48 22.27 31.31 -3.60
N ASN A 49 22.65 30.23 -2.90
CA ASN A 49 23.88 29.48 -3.15
C ASN A 49 23.76 28.65 -4.45
N SER A 50 24.88 28.42 -5.14
CA SER A 50 24.98 27.77 -6.47
C SER A 50 24.21 26.42 -6.59
N ILE A 51 24.27 25.57 -5.56
CA ILE A 51 23.57 24.27 -5.54
C ILE A 51 22.06 24.46 -5.48
N THR A 52 21.60 25.43 -4.69
CA THR A 52 20.18 25.75 -4.52
C THR A 52 19.58 26.29 -5.81
N SER A 53 20.36 27.06 -6.60
CA SER A 53 19.99 27.57 -7.94
C SER A 53 19.78 26.45 -8.96
N CYS A 54 20.72 25.48 -9.04
CA CYS A 54 20.62 24.33 -9.95
C CYS A 54 19.43 23.43 -9.59
N PHE A 55 19.22 23.19 -8.29
CA PHE A 55 18.07 22.46 -7.79
C PHE A 55 16.75 23.16 -8.14
N HIS A 56 16.67 24.47 -7.98
CA HIS A 56 15.48 25.26 -8.32
C HIS A 56 15.19 25.22 -9.84
N GLN A 57 16.23 25.26 -10.68
CA GLN A 57 16.08 25.13 -12.13
C GLN A 57 15.62 23.72 -12.54
N LEU A 58 16.12 22.67 -11.89
CA LEU A 58 15.67 21.30 -12.12
C LEU A 58 14.20 21.14 -11.72
N VAL A 59 13.80 21.60 -10.54
CA VAL A 59 12.39 21.58 -10.09
C VAL A 59 11.51 22.37 -11.05
N LYS A 60 11.96 23.53 -11.54
CA LYS A 60 11.21 24.34 -12.51
C LYS A 60 11.09 23.65 -13.88
N ARG A 61 12.12 22.95 -14.35
CA ARG A 61 12.06 22.14 -15.59
C ARG A 61 11.13 20.93 -15.45
N LEU A 62 11.18 20.27 -14.30
CA LEU A 62 10.28 19.18 -13.94
C LEU A 62 8.83 19.66 -13.81
N ALA A 63 8.60 20.87 -13.29
CA ALA A 63 7.29 21.51 -13.24
C ALA A 63 6.68 21.76 -14.63
N CYS A 64 7.51 22.06 -15.64
CA CYS A 64 7.06 22.21 -17.03
C CYS A 64 6.61 20.90 -17.69
N LEU A 65 6.88 19.73 -17.08
CA LEU A 65 6.51 18.41 -17.60
C LEU A 65 5.14 17.91 -17.09
N ASN A 66 4.27 18.78 -16.55
CA ASN A 66 2.98 18.41 -15.94
C ASN A 66 3.09 17.37 -14.80
N LEU A 67 4.24 17.28 -14.14
CA LEU A 67 4.43 16.37 -13.01
C LEU A 67 3.57 16.85 -11.84
N GLU A 68 2.84 15.92 -11.21
CA GLU A 68 1.98 16.22 -10.07
C GLU A 68 2.80 16.83 -8.94
N GLN A 69 2.63 18.12 -8.65
CA GLN A 69 3.37 18.82 -7.60
C GLN A 69 2.71 18.71 -6.22
N ARG A 70 1.42 18.36 -6.20
CA ARG A 70 0.66 18.22 -4.95
C ARG A 70 1.23 17.06 -4.14
N GLY A 71 1.61 17.38 -2.91
CA GLY A 71 2.14 16.42 -1.93
C GLY A 71 1.04 15.96 -0.99
N SER A 72 1.30 16.06 0.31
CA SER A 72 0.38 15.67 1.38
C SER A 72 -0.77 16.66 1.63
N GLU A 73 -1.13 17.51 0.68
CA GLU A 73 -2.17 18.54 0.88
C GLU A 73 -3.56 17.98 0.61
N ARG A 74 -4.56 18.50 1.34
CA ARG A 74 -5.96 18.16 1.10
C ARG A 74 -6.38 18.64 -0.29
N ILE A 75 -7.05 17.77 -1.03
CA ILE A 75 -7.63 18.15 -2.32
C ILE A 75 -8.93 18.93 -2.06
N SER A 76 -8.96 20.18 -2.52
CA SER A 76 -10.15 21.03 -2.43
C SER A 76 -11.32 20.39 -3.18
N PRO A 77 -12.58 20.59 -2.76
CA PRO A 77 -13.74 20.04 -3.47
C PRO A 77 -13.78 20.42 -4.96
N GLU A 78 -13.33 21.63 -5.30
CA GLU A 78 -13.31 22.15 -6.68
C GLU A 78 -12.34 21.40 -7.60
N ASP A 79 -11.26 20.85 -7.05
CA ASP A 79 -10.26 20.08 -7.80
C ASP A 79 -10.65 18.60 -7.98
N ARG A 80 -11.75 18.13 -7.36
CA ARG A 80 -12.21 16.74 -7.40
C ARG A 80 -13.08 16.49 -8.63
N THR A 81 -12.43 16.43 -9.78
CA THR A 81 -13.08 16.40 -11.10
C THR A 81 -13.15 15.01 -11.74
N ASP A 82 -12.63 13.97 -11.09
CA ASP A 82 -12.72 12.61 -11.65
C ASP A 82 -14.14 12.08 -11.49
N LEU A 83 -14.77 11.66 -12.59
CA LEU A 83 -16.13 11.09 -12.59
C LEU A 83 -16.12 9.60 -12.96
N THR A 84 -14.96 9.04 -13.31
CA THR A 84 -14.85 7.70 -13.86
C THR A 84 -14.62 6.68 -12.74
N ILE A 85 -15.65 6.43 -11.95
CA ILE A 85 -15.58 5.59 -10.73
C ILE A 85 -15.06 4.16 -11.03
N ILE A 86 -15.31 3.63 -12.24
CA ILE A 86 -14.81 2.29 -12.63
C ILE A 86 -13.27 2.20 -12.60
N ASN A 87 -12.56 3.32 -12.72
CA ASN A 87 -11.10 3.36 -12.59
C ASN A 87 -10.63 2.84 -11.25
N THR A 88 -11.43 2.97 -10.17
CA THR A 88 -11.12 2.38 -8.87
C THR A 88 -10.92 0.87 -8.99
N ALA A 89 -11.82 0.15 -9.65
CA ALA A 89 -11.68 -1.30 -9.82
C ALA A 89 -10.47 -1.64 -10.71
N ILE A 90 -10.26 -0.88 -11.79
CA ILE A 90 -9.20 -1.16 -12.77
C ILE A 90 -7.80 -1.01 -12.15
N ILE A 91 -7.59 -0.01 -11.28
CA ILE A 91 -6.33 0.17 -10.57
C ILE A 91 -6.00 -1.06 -9.72
N TRP A 92 -6.97 -1.57 -8.96
CA TRP A 92 -6.75 -2.75 -8.13
C TRP A 92 -6.56 -4.02 -8.94
N ILE A 93 -7.26 -4.13 -10.08
CA ILE A 93 -7.07 -5.25 -11.01
C ILE A 93 -5.63 -5.25 -11.53
N SER A 94 -5.13 -4.11 -11.97
CA SER A 94 -3.78 -3.96 -12.50
C SER A 94 -2.70 -4.12 -11.42
N ALA A 95 -2.91 -3.55 -10.24
CA ALA A 95 -1.97 -3.65 -9.13
C ALA A 95 -1.79 -5.09 -8.59
N ASN A 96 -2.74 -5.99 -8.86
CA ASN A 96 -2.71 -7.37 -8.36
C ASN A 96 -2.52 -8.44 -9.44
N LEU A 97 -2.81 -8.15 -10.72
CA LEU A 97 -2.50 -9.04 -11.86
C LEU A 97 -1.01 -9.03 -12.20
N ILE A 98 -0.18 -9.52 -11.27
CA ILE A 98 1.27 -9.42 -11.30
C ILE A 98 1.94 -10.68 -10.77
N ILE A 99 3.25 -10.86 -11.01
CA ILE A 99 4.00 -12.03 -10.51
C ILE A 99 3.98 -12.14 -8.97
N PRO A 100 4.16 -11.06 -8.18
CA PRO A 100 4.13 -11.15 -6.71
C PRO A 100 2.85 -11.75 -6.14
N CYS A 101 1.70 -11.43 -6.74
CA CYS A 101 0.44 -12.02 -6.34
C CYS A 101 0.41 -13.53 -6.63
N PHE A 102 0.89 -13.92 -7.82
CA PHE A 102 1.06 -15.33 -8.18
C PHE A 102 2.03 -16.04 -7.20
N ALA A 103 3.15 -15.39 -6.87
CA ALA A 103 4.16 -15.89 -5.94
C ALA A 103 3.59 -16.14 -4.54
N GLY A 104 2.73 -15.24 -4.04
CA GLY A 104 2.03 -15.41 -2.77
C GLY A 104 1.21 -16.72 -2.74
N GLY A 105 0.56 -17.07 -3.85
CA GLY A 105 -0.14 -18.33 -4.00
C GLY A 105 0.77 -19.56 -3.93
N THR A 106 1.99 -19.47 -4.48
CA THR A 106 2.95 -20.58 -4.43
C THR A 106 3.39 -20.94 -3.01
N LEU A 107 3.32 -20.00 -2.06
CA LEU A 107 3.78 -20.22 -0.67
C LEU A 107 2.97 -21.30 0.06
N GLY A 108 1.67 -21.41 -0.22
CA GLY A 108 0.80 -22.42 0.41
C GLY A 108 1.39 -23.82 0.29
N PRO A 109 1.65 -24.31 -0.94
CA PRO A 109 2.30 -25.58 -1.13
C PRO A 109 3.82 -25.54 -0.93
N ALA A 110 4.52 -24.46 -1.31
CA ALA A 110 5.98 -24.42 -1.29
C ALA A 110 6.59 -24.33 0.11
N VAL A 111 6.02 -23.47 0.96
CA VAL A 111 6.54 -23.15 2.29
C VAL A 111 5.69 -23.82 3.36
N PHE A 112 4.38 -23.60 3.33
CA PHE A 112 3.46 -24.12 4.35
C PHE A 112 3.05 -25.58 4.12
N LYS A 113 3.51 -26.19 3.02
CA LYS A 113 3.29 -27.61 2.71
C LYS A 113 1.81 -28.03 2.76
N LEU A 114 0.91 -27.13 2.37
CA LEU A 114 -0.54 -27.37 2.29
C LEU A 114 -0.91 -28.08 1.00
N SER A 115 -1.93 -28.94 1.05
CA SER A 115 -2.51 -29.52 -0.17
C SER A 115 -3.04 -28.43 -1.11
N LEU A 116 -3.33 -28.79 -2.37
CA LEU A 116 -3.86 -27.81 -3.33
C LEU A 116 -5.20 -27.26 -2.86
N TYR A 117 -6.10 -28.13 -2.40
CA TYR A 117 -7.42 -27.73 -1.92
C TYR A 117 -7.37 -26.93 -0.62
N ASP A 118 -6.49 -27.30 0.31
CA ASP A 118 -6.30 -26.53 1.54
C ASP A 118 -5.75 -25.13 1.21
N SER A 119 -4.78 -25.05 0.30
CA SER A 119 -4.24 -23.77 -0.18
C SER A 119 -5.34 -22.92 -0.82
N PHE A 120 -6.21 -23.52 -1.65
CA PHE A 120 -7.31 -22.82 -2.30
C PHE A 120 -8.32 -22.26 -1.30
N ALA A 121 -8.75 -23.08 -0.34
CA ALA A 121 -9.69 -22.66 0.69
C ALA A 121 -9.11 -21.51 1.54
N THR A 122 -7.83 -21.62 1.94
CA THR A 122 -7.13 -20.57 2.68
C THR A 122 -7.02 -19.27 1.87
N ILE A 123 -6.59 -19.34 0.61
CA ILE A 123 -6.51 -18.16 -0.28
C ILE A 123 -7.86 -17.46 -0.37
N ILE A 124 -8.93 -18.20 -0.67
CA ILE A 124 -10.26 -17.61 -0.85
C ILE A 124 -10.71 -16.94 0.46
N PHE A 125 -10.66 -17.64 1.58
CA PHE A 125 -11.18 -17.14 2.85
C PHE A 125 -10.43 -15.89 3.34
N PHE A 126 -9.09 -15.93 3.38
CA PHE A 126 -8.32 -14.83 3.95
C PHE A 126 -8.22 -13.61 3.02
N ASN A 127 -8.32 -13.78 1.69
CA ASN A 127 -8.46 -12.63 0.80
C ASN A 127 -9.84 -11.98 0.93
N LEU A 128 -10.92 -12.78 1.02
CA LEU A 128 -12.27 -12.25 1.30
C LEU A 128 -12.28 -11.40 2.58
N LEU A 129 -11.66 -11.90 3.64
CA LEU A 129 -11.53 -11.17 4.91
C LEU A 129 -10.63 -9.93 4.78
N GLY A 130 -9.45 -10.08 4.20
CA GLY A 130 -8.42 -9.03 4.15
C GLY A 130 -8.73 -7.87 3.22
N THR A 131 -9.61 -8.06 2.22
CA THR A 131 -10.01 -6.99 1.29
C THR A 131 -11.12 -6.10 1.84
N ILE A 132 -11.92 -6.55 2.82
CA ILE A 132 -12.95 -5.73 3.48
C ILE A 132 -12.37 -4.41 4.02
N PRO A 133 -11.31 -4.41 4.86
CA PRO A 133 -10.75 -3.17 5.40
C PRO A 133 -10.17 -2.28 4.30
N VAL A 134 -9.62 -2.85 3.22
CA VAL A 134 -9.12 -2.08 2.07
C VAL A 134 -10.26 -1.30 1.42
N ALA A 135 -11.35 -1.98 1.07
CA ALA A 135 -12.52 -1.37 0.46
C ALA A 135 -13.18 -0.32 1.36
N ALA A 136 -13.22 -0.55 2.68
CA ALA A 136 -13.69 0.44 3.64
C ALA A 136 -12.78 1.67 3.70
N MET A 137 -11.45 1.49 3.76
CA MET A 137 -10.49 2.61 3.73
C MET A 137 -10.56 3.41 2.43
N ALA A 138 -10.87 2.77 1.30
CA ALA A 138 -11.05 3.42 0.00
C ALA A 138 -12.14 4.51 0.01
N CYS A 139 -13.16 4.34 0.84
CA CYS A 139 -14.29 5.27 0.99
C CYS A 139 -13.89 6.59 1.67
N PHE A 140 -12.81 6.59 2.45
CA PHE A 140 -12.34 7.79 3.14
C PHE A 140 -11.72 8.81 2.17
N GLY A 141 -11.24 8.37 1.01
CA GLY A 141 -10.64 9.25 -0.01
C GLY A 141 -11.60 10.33 -0.50
N PRO A 142 -12.74 9.97 -1.13
CA PRO A 142 -13.71 10.94 -1.64
C PRO A 142 -14.36 11.79 -0.56
N ALA A 143 -14.61 11.19 0.61
CA ALA A 143 -15.22 11.88 1.73
C ALA A 143 -14.33 12.99 2.31
N SER A 144 -13.01 12.75 2.39
CA SER A 144 -12.09 13.68 3.06
C SER A 144 -11.26 14.54 2.09
N GLY A 145 -10.97 14.06 0.88
CA GLY A 145 -9.95 14.62 0.00
C GLY A 145 -8.52 14.44 0.55
N LEU A 146 -8.34 13.56 1.55
CA LEU A 146 -7.06 13.30 2.20
C LEU A 146 -6.54 11.91 1.82
N ARG A 147 -5.22 11.81 1.67
CA ARG A 147 -4.52 10.53 1.50
C ARG A 147 -4.56 9.76 2.82
N THR A 148 -4.47 8.43 2.72
CA THR A 148 -4.69 7.47 3.81
C THR A 148 -3.88 7.81 5.06
N MET A 149 -2.58 8.02 4.92
CA MET A 149 -1.70 8.31 6.06
C MET A 149 -1.98 9.68 6.70
N ILE A 150 -2.44 10.66 5.92
CA ILE A 150 -2.84 11.96 6.47
C ILE A 150 -4.16 11.82 7.22
N PHE A 151 -5.12 11.10 6.64
CA PHE A 151 -6.39 10.82 7.29
C PHE A 151 -6.20 10.11 8.63
N SER A 152 -5.20 9.23 8.75
CA SER A 152 -4.91 8.53 10.00
C SER A 152 -4.72 9.44 11.22
N ARG A 153 -4.36 10.72 11.01
CA ARG A 153 -4.23 11.74 12.08
C ARG A 153 -5.48 11.95 12.91
N TYR A 154 -6.68 11.72 12.36
CA TYR A 154 -7.93 11.88 13.12
C TYR A 154 -8.12 10.80 14.19
N SER A 155 -7.60 9.60 13.93
CA SER A 155 -7.75 8.45 14.82
C SER A 155 -6.48 8.21 15.64
N TRP A 156 -5.33 8.23 14.97
CA TRP A 156 -4.00 8.02 15.57
C TRP A 156 -3.43 9.27 16.26
N GLY A 157 -4.01 10.45 16.05
CA GLY A 157 -3.43 11.72 16.47
C GLY A 157 -2.23 12.13 15.61
N TYR A 158 -1.73 13.34 15.82
CA TYR A 158 -0.68 13.91 14.97
C TYR A 158 0.63 13.10 15.04
N TYR A 159 1.08 12.75 16.24
CA TYR A 159 2.32 12.01 16.47
C TYR A 159 2.17 10.51 16.22
N GLY A 160 1.02 9.93 16.56
CA GLY A 160 0.74 8.51 16.27
C GLY A 160 0.70 8.25 14.77
N ALA A 161 0.10 9.15 13.99
CA ALA A 161 0.12 9.08 12.53
C ALA A 161 1.55 9.13 11.96
N SER A 162 2.47 9.90 12.57
CA SER A 162 3.88 9.89 12.17
C SER A 162 4.54 8.53 12.35
N ILE A 163 4.27 7.83 13.46
CA ILE A 163 4.81 6.49 13.74
C ILE A 163 4.29 5.48 12.72
N ILE A 164 2.99 5.51 12.45
CA ILE A 164 2.38 4.63 11.44
C ILE A 164 2.88 4.96 10.04
N SER A 165 3.12 6.23 9.74
CA SER A 165 3.64 6.62 8.45
C SER A 165 5.08 6.14 8.22
N ILE A 166 5.93 6.13 9.26
CA ILE A 166 7.25 5.48 9.21
C ILE A 166 7.09 3.99 8.91
N SER A 167 6.17 3.32 9.60
CA SER A 167 5.89 1.89 9.39
C SER A 167 5.45 1.62 7.95
N ASN A 168 4.62 2.49 7.37
CA ASN A 168 4.21 2.38 5.98
C ASN A 168 5.35 2.60 4.99
N VAL A 169 6.24 3.58 5.23
CA VAL A 169 7.44 3.78 4.39
C VAL A 169 8.29 2.52 4.36
N ILE A 170 8.51 1.88 5.50
CA ILE A 170 9.26 0.61 5.60
C ILE A 170 8.52 -0.51 4.84
N ALA A 171 7.20 -0.62 5.01
CA ALA A 171 6.39 -1.61 4.31
C ALA A 171 6.45 -1.43 2.79
N SER A 172 6.32 -0.20 2.28
CA SER A 172 6.42 0.10 0.85
C SER A 172 7.79 -0.26 0.26
N ILE A 173 8.88 -0.04 1.01
CA ILE A 173 10.22 -0.48 0.61
C ILE A 173 10.28 -2.02 0.52
N GLY A 174 9.75 -2.72 1.51
CA GLY A 174 9.70 -4.19 1.53
C GLY A 174 8.92 -4.77 0.34
N TRP A 175 7.71 -4.26 0.09
CA TRP A 175 6.89 -4.68 -1.05
C TRP A 175 7.55 -4.38 -2.39
N ALA A 176 8.11 -3.17 -2.56
CA ALA A 176 8.83 -2.81 -3.78
C ALA A 176 10.05 -3.71 -4.03
N ALA A 177 10.75 -4.13 -2.97
CA ALA A 177 11.88 -5.05 -3.06
C ALA A 177 11.44 -6.44 -3.56
N VAL A 178 10.45 -7.05 -2.93
CA VAL A 178 9.89 -8.36 -3.31
C VAL A 178 9.39 -8.35 -4.75
N ASN A 179 8.66 -7.31 -5.13
CA ASN A 179 8.16 -7.15 -6.49
C ASN A 179 9.29 -7.14 -7.50
N SER A 180 10.34 -6.36 -7.23
CA SER A 180 11.51 -6.26 -8.11
C SER A 180 12.28 -7.58 -8.22
N ILE A 181 12.36 -8.38 -7.14
CA ILE A 181 12.98 -9.70 -7.17
C ILE A 181 12.24 -10.63 -8.13
N THR A 182 10.90 -10.70 -8.07
CA THR A 182 10.13 -11.60 -8.95
C THR A 182 10.24 -11.23 -10.42
N GLY A 183 10.23 -9.94 -10.75
CA GLY A 183 10.48 -9.45 -12.10
C GLY A 183 11.88 -9.82 -12.60
N ALA A 184 12.90 -9.63 -11.75
CA ALA A 184 14.29 -9.97 -12.05
C ALA A 184 14.52 -11.47 -12.27
N GLN A 185 13.94 -12.32 -11.40
CA GLN A 185 13.98 -13.78 -11.55
C GLN A 185 13.39 -14.22 -12.89
N THR A 186 12.30 -13.58 -13.31
CA THR A 186 11.63 -13.88 -14.58
C THR A 186 12.46 -13.40 -15.78
N LEU A 187 13.02 -12.18 -15.73
CA LEU A 187 13.94 -11.68 -16.76
C LEU A 187 15.17 -12.58 -16.91
N ARG A 188 15.74 -13.05 -15.80
CA ARG A 188 16.89 -13.95 -15.83
C ARG A 188 16.62 -15.20 -16.68
N VAL A 189 15.42 -15.77 -16.57
CA VAL A 189 15.02 -16.94 -17.37
C VAL A 189 14.87 -16.60 -18.85
N VAL A 190 14.33 -15.44 -19.20
CA VAL A 190 14.21 -14.98 -20.60
C VAL A 190 15.59 -14.97 -21.28
N PHE A 191 16.59 -14.45 -20.58
CA PHE A 191 17.98 -14.34 -21.03
C PHE A 191 18.83 -15.60 -20.79
N ASN A 192 18.19 -16.77 -20.63
CA ASN A 192 18.88 -18.06 -20.43
C ASN A 192 19.93 -18.02 -19.31
N ASP A 193 19.60 -17.41 -18.18
CA ASP A 193 20.46 -17.27 -16.99
C ASP A 193 21.71 -16.40 -17.13
N SER A 194 21.91 -15.75 -18.29
CA SER A 194 23.05 -14.84 -18.52
C SER A 194 22.93 -13.51 -17.76
N LEU A 195 21.71 -13.10 -17.40
CA LEU A 195 21.45 -11.86 -16.65
C LEU A 195 21.58 -12.12 -15.14
N PRO A 196 22.50 -11.45 -14.42
CA PRO A 196 22.56 -11.52 -12.97
C PRO A 196 21.29 -10.96 -12.33
N ILE A 197 20.80 -11.59 -11.24
CA ILE A 197 19.57 -11.16 -10.56
C ILE A 197 19.66 -9.70 -10.09
N ALA A 198 20.81 -9.26 -9.58
CA ALA A 198 21.03 -7.88 -9.16
C ALA A 198 20.81 -6.88 -10.32
N VAL A 199 21.26 -7.21 -11.53
CA VAL A 199 21.04 -6.36 -12.72
C VAL A 199 19.56 -6.35 -13.10
N GLY A 200 18.88 -7.50 -13.05
CA GLY A 200 17.43 -7.57 -13.27
C GLY A 200 16.63 -6.71 -12.29
N ILE A 201 17.03 -6.71 -11.00
CA ILE A 201 16.42 -5.88 -9.95
C ILE A 201 16.59 -4.40 -10.31
N ILE A 202 17.81 -3.98 -10.66
CA ILE A 202 18.10 -2.58 -11.03
C ILE A 202 17.26 -2.17 -12.25
N ILE A 203 17.14 -3.01 -13.28
CA ILE A 203 16.32 -2.71 -14.46
C ILE A 203 14.86 -2.46 -14.07
N ILE A 204 14.23 -3.38 -13.33
CA ILE A 204 12.83 -3.24 -12.91
C ILE A 204 12.65 -2.00 -12.02
N ALA A 205 13.58 -1.78 -11.09
CA ALA A 205 13.53 -0.67 -10.14
C ALA A 205 13.61 0.70 -10.83
N ILE A 206 14.57 0.87 -11.74
CA ILE A 206 14.78 2.14 -12.45
C ILE A 206 13.61 2.44 -13.38
N ILE A 207 13.07 1.44 -14.09
CA ILE A 207 11.88 1.65 -14.93
C ILE A 207 10.69 2.05 -14.06
N SER A 208 10.46 1.36 -12.93
CA SER A 208 9.37 1.69 -12.00
C SER A 208 9.50 3.11 -11.44
N MET A 209 10.71 3.51 -11.06
CA MET A 209 10.99 4.86 -10.58
C MET A 209 10.74 5.91 -11.66
N ILE A 210 11.19 5.70 -12.89
CA ILE A 210 10.96 6.64 -13.99
C ILE A 210 9.46 6.83 -14.23
N VAL A 211 8.68 5.74 -14.32
CA VAL A 211 7.23 5.83 -14.53
C VAL A 211 6.53 6.53 -13.36
N SER A 212 6.97 6.29 -12.12
CA SER A 212 6.42 6.97 -10.95
C SER A 212 6.64 8.49 -10.94
N PHE A 213 7.67 9.00 -11.63
CA PHE A 213 7.88 10.44 -11.77
C PHE A 213 6.82 11.10 -12.65
N ILE A 214 6.35 10.40 -13.69
CA ILE A 214 5.48 10.97 -14.73
C ILE A 214 4.07 11.33 -14.17
N GLY A 215 3.75 10.93 -12.94
CA GLY A 215 2.61 11.45 -12.16
C GLY A 215 1.25 10.77 -12.45
N TYR A 216 0.23 11.14 -11.68
CA TYR A 216 -1.13 10.53 -11.68
C TYR A 216 -1.69 10.24 -13.07
N LYS A 217 -1.61 11.18 -14.02
CA LYS A 217 -2.22 11.01 -15.36
C LYS A 217 -1.64 9.82 -16.15
N TRP A 218 -0.32 9.65 -16.13
CA TRP A 218 0.34 8.58 -16.88
C TRP A 218 0.26 7.23 -16.17
N ILE A 219 0.24 7.26 -14.83
CA ILE A 219 -0.04 6.08 -14.01
C ILE A 219 -1.41 5.52 -14.39
N HIS A 220 -2.46 6.35 -14.37
CA HIS A 220 -3.82 5.89 -14.71
C HIS A 220 -3.93 5.39 -16.16
N ALA A 221 -3.20 5.99 -17.10
CA ALA A 221 -3.15 5.50 -18.47
C ALA A 221 -2.48 4.12 -18.58
N TYR A 222 -1.37 3.91 -17.88
CA TYR A 222 -0.66 2.63 -17.84
C TYR A 222 -1.50 1.54 -17.15
N GLU A 223 -1.97 1.82 -15.93
CA GLU A 223 -2.79 0.89 -15.13
C GLU A 223 -4.08 0.47 -15.84
N ARG A 224 -4.63 1.34 -16.71
CA ARG A 224 -5.85 1.04 -17.46
C ARG A 224 -5.71 -0.14 -18.42
N TYR A 225 -4.50 -0.35 -18.97
CA TYR A 225 -4.29 -1.31 -20.07
C TYR A 225 -3.24 -2.39 -19.77
N SER A 226 -2.31 -2.14 -18.85
CA SER A 226 -1.18 -3.05 -18.54
C SER A 226 -1.63 -4.44 -18.09
N TRP A 227 -2.79 -4.53 -17.41
CA TRP A 227 -3.32 -5.77 -16.88
C TRP A 227 -3.84 -6.75 -17.95
N ILE A 228 -4.31 -6.25 -19.10
CA ILE A 228 -4.93 -7.06 -20.17
C ILE A 228 -3.96 -8.12 -20.73
N PRO A 229 -2.75 -7.75 -21.23
CA PRO A 229 -1.81 -8.74 -21.76
C PRO A 229 -1.33 -9.72 -20.69
N VAL A 230 -1.22 -9.28 -19.44
CA VAL A 230 -0.82 -10.13 -18.30
C VAL A 230 -1.92 -11.14 -17.96
N PHE A 231 -3.18 -10.71 -17.95
CA PHE A 231 -4.33 -11.58 -17.76
C PHE A 231 -4.41 -12.67 -18.83
N ILE A 232 -4.26 -12.29 -20.11
CA ILE A 232 -4.21 -13.26 -21.22
C ILE A 232 -3.05 -14.24 -21.02
N GLY A 233 -1.87 -13.75 -20.62
CA GLY A 233 -0.71 -14.60 -20.31
C GLY A 233 -1.01 -15.62 -19.22
N TYR A 234 -1.71 -15.23 -18.14
CA TYR A 234 -2.10 -16.14 -17.07
C TYR A 234 -3.14 -17.18 -17.51
N CYS A 235 -4.11 -16.80 -18.36
CA CYS A 235 -5.05 -17.74 -18.97
C CYS A 235 -4.33 -18.80 -19.81
N ILE A 236 -3.32 -18.39 -20.59
CA ILE A 236 -2.50 -19.30 -21.39
C ILE A 236 -1.67 -20.20 -20.47
N LEU A 237 -1.07 -19.65 -19.41
CA LEU A 237 -0.33 -20.42 -18.42
C LEU A 237 -1.23 -21.48 -17.76
N ALA A 238 -2.45 -21.13 -17.39
CA ALA A 238 -3.43 -22.07 -16.84
C ALA A 238 -3.75 -23.19 -17.83
N GLY A 239 -4.02 -22.86 -19.10
CA GLY A 239 -4.33 -23.87 -20.13
C GLY A 239 -3.19 -24.84 -20.41
N VAL A 240 -1.96 -24.34 -20.51
CA VAL A 240 -0.76 -25.18 -20.77
C VAL A 240 -0.33 -25.96 -19.53
N GLY A 241 -0.47 -25.35 -18.35
CA GLY A 241 -0.07 -25.89 -17.06
C GLY A 241 -1.05 -26.92 -16.49
N ALA A 242 -2.33 -26.88 -16.86
CA ALA A 242 -3.41 -27.67 -16.26
C ALA A 242 -3.10 -29.17 -16.12
N LYS A 243 -2.43 -29.77 -17.11
CA LYS A 243 -2.05 -31.20 -17.10
C LYS A 243 -1.03 -31.59 -16.03
N TYR A 244 -0.32 -30.61 -15.46
CA TYR A 244 0.67 -30.83 -14.39
C TYR A 244 0.09 -30.56 -13.00
N PHE A 245 -1.07 -29.90 -12.92
CA PHE A 245 -1.67 -29.54 -11.65
C PHE A 245 -2.18 -30.80 -10.96
N THR A 246 -1.83 -30.95 -9.69
CA THR A 246 -2.17 -32.15 -8.94
C THR A 246 -2.47 -31.85 -7.48
N ASN A 247 -3.36 -32.65 -6.89
CA ASN A 247 -3.52 -32.72 -5.45
C ASN A 247 -2.71 -33.88 -4.82
N SER A 248 -2.19 -34.81 -5.63
CA SER A 248 -1.62 -36.08 -5.14
C SER A 248 -0.15 -36.02 -4.69
N GLY A 249 0.51 -34.86 -4.80
CA GLY A 249 1.89 -34.67 -4.33
C GLY A 249 2.01 -34.17 -2.89
N MET A 250 0.89 -33.82 -2.25
CA MET A 250 0.90 -33.10 -0.98
C MET A 250 -0.07 -33.70 -0.01
N VAL A 251 0.48 -34.04 1.15
CA VAL A 251 -0.11 -34.86 2.22
C VAL A 251 0.17 -36.36 2.04
N SER A 252 1.41 -36.76 2.34
CA SER A 252 1.56 -37.84 3.31
C SER A 252 1.40 -37.18 4.68
N TYR A 253 0.15 -36.96 5.16
CA TYR A 253 -0.06 -36.98 6.61
C TYR A 253 0.24 -38.43 6.92
N ASN A 254 1.51 -38.68 7.25
CA ASN A 254 2.02 -40.03 7.40
C ASN A 254 0.99 -40.85 8.17
N THR A 255 0.69 -42.04 7.65
CA THR A 255 -0.04 -43.09 8.37
C THR A 255 0.66 -43.47 9.70
N THR A 256 1.83 -42.88 10.01
CA THR A 256 2.58 -43.01 11.27
C THR A 256 2.39 -41.85 12.26
N ILE A 257 1.70 -40.75 11.91
CA ILE A 257 1.41 -39.66 12.85
C ILE A 257 0.02 -39.86 13.47
N PRO A 258 -0.15 -39.77 14.80
CA PRO A 258 -1.46 -39.85 15.44
C PRO A 258 -2.44 -38.84 14.83
N ILE A 259 -3.70 -39.23 14.60
CA ILE A 259 -4.74 -38.42 13.95
C ILE A 259 -4.87 -37.02 14.59
N ASN A 260 -4.81 -36.93 15.93
CA ASN A 260 -4.87 -35.64 16.62
C ASN A 260 -3.68 -34.72 16.32
N SER A 261 -2.51 -35.29 16.03
CA SER A 261 -1.28 -34.56 15.70
C SER A 261 -1.27 -34.11 14.24
N SER A 262 -1.84 -34.89 13.32
CA SER A 262 -1.96 -34.50 11.91
C SER A 262 -2.95 -33.35 11.70
N HIS A 263 -4.07 -33.35 12.45
CA HIS A 263 -5.04 -32.25 12.42
C HIS A 263 -4.46 -30.94 12.95
N ARG A 264 -3.68 -30.97 14.05
CA ARG A 264 -3.02 -29.78 14.61
C ARG A 264 -2.00 -29.18 13.65
N LEU A 265 -1.16 -30.01 13.04
CA LEU A 265 -0.21 -29.57 12.02
C LEU A 265 -0.91 -28.89 10.84
N LYS A 266 -2.02 -29.48 10.37
CA LYS A 266 -2.83 -28.88 9.31
C LYS A 266 -3.36 -27.50 9.69
N VAL A 267 -3.95 -27.37 10.89
CA VAL A 267 -4.46 -26.08 11.40
C VAL A 267 -3.32 -25.05 11.50
N SER A 268 -2.17 -25.44 12.04
CA SER A 268 -0.98 -24.58 12.16
C SER A 268 -0.59 -23.97 10.81
N ARG A 269 -0.47 -24.81 9.78
CA ARG A 269 -0.10 -24.40 8.42
C ARG A 269 -1.18 -23.54 7.75
N ILE A 270 -2.45 -23.86 7.96
CA ILE A 270 -3.58 -23.07 7.44
C ILE A 270 -3.58 -21.66 8.05
N LEU A 271 -3.36 -21.54 9.36
CA LEU A 271 -3.30 -20.25 10.04
C LEU A 271 -2.10 -19.42 9.58
N SER A 272 -0.91 -20.04 9.48
CA SER A 272 0.30 -19.35 9.02
C SER A 272 0.22 -18.90 7.55
N PHE A 273 -0.31 -19.75 6.66
CA PHE A 273 -0.57 -19.34 5.29
C PHE A 273 -1.71 -18.32 5.21
N GLY A 274 -2.72 -18.43 6.08
CA GLY A 274 -3.83 -17.50 6.19
C GLY A 274 -3.39 -16.10 6.57
N ALA A 275 -2.54 -15.97 7.58
CA ALA A 275 -1.90 -14.71 7.98
C ALA A 275 -1.13 -14.07 6.82
N THR A 276 -0.41 -14.90 6.06
CA THR A 276 0.32 -14.49 4.85
C THR A 276 -0.65 -13.95 3.77
N CYS A 277 -1.71 -14.69 3.44
CA CYS A 277 -2.75 -14.26 2.49
C CYS A 277 -3.44 -12.96 2.93
N PHE A 278 -3.87 -12.90 4.19
CA PHE A 278 -4.49 -11.71 4.78
C PHE A 278 -3.55 -10.50 4.71
N GLY A 279 -2.28 -10.71 5.06
CA GLY A 279 -1.22 -9.71 4.99
C GLY A 279 -1.02 -9.12 3.60
N ALA A 280 -1.08 -9.94 2.55
CA ALA A 280 -1.05 -9.44 1.18
C ALA A 280 -2.25 -8.57 0.84
N SER A 281 -3.47 -8.97 1.22
CA SER A 281 -4.68 -8.19 0.90
C SER A 281 -4.73 -6.89 1.70
N ILE A 282 -4.57 -6.96 3.02
CA ILE A 282 -4.71 -5.81 3.91
C ILE A 282 -3.63 -4.75 3.69
N SER A 283 -2.49 -5.12 3.09
CA SER A 283 -1.40 -4.16 2.85
C SER A 283 -1.80 -2.97 2.00
N TRP A 284 -2.83 -3.13 1.15
CA TRP A 284 -3.36 -2.06 0.33
C TRP A 284 -4.10 -0.98 1.15
N CYS A 285 -4.47 -1.25 2.41
CA CYS A 285 -5.07 -0.26 3.30
C CYS A 285 -4.22 1.01 3.43
N ALA A 286 -2.89 0.90 3.31
CA ALA A 286 -1.97 2.02 3.44
C ALA A 286 -2.13 3.12 2.39
N CYS A 287 -2.65 2.77 1.21
CA CYS A 287 -2.79 3.70 0.09
C CYS A 287 -4.21 3.68 -0.49
N SER A 288 -5.15 2.97 0.13
CA SER A 288 -6.45 2.71 -0.47
C SER A 288 -7.28 3.98 -0.68
N ALA A 289 -7.15 4.98 0.20
CA ALA A 289 -7.85 6.26 0.02
C ALA A 289 -7.17 7.14 -1.04
N ASP A 290 -5.89 6.91 -1.31
CA ASP A 290 -5.04 7.80 -2.11
C ASP A 290 -5.58 7.92 -3.54
N TYR A 291 -6.03 6.82 -4.15
CA TYR A 291 -6.49 6.82 -5.54
C TYR A 291 -7.90 7.39 -5.74
N ASN A 292 -8.62 7.60 -4.65
CA ASN A 292 -10.02 8.02 -4.69
C ASN A 292 -10.20 9.49 -4.26
N THR A 293 -9.13 10.19 -3.88
CA THR A 293 -9.22 11.58 -3.38
C THR A 293 -9.69 12.61 -4.42
N TYR A 294 -9.65 12.26 -5.70
CA TYR A 294 -10.08 13.12 -6.81
C TYR A 294 -11.56 12.95 -7.18
N PHE A 295 -12.28 12.03 -6.54
CA PHE A 295 -13.73 11.90 -6.75
C PHE A 295 -14.49 12.97 -5.96
N PRO A 296 -15.61 13.48 -6.49
CA PRO A 296 -16.53 14.37 -5.78
C PRO A 296 -16.98 13.83 -4.41
N GLU A 297 -17.27 14.73 -3.47
CA GLU A 297 -17.69 14.37 -2.09
C GLU A 297 -19.02 13.59 -2.02
N ASP A 298 -19.89 13.80 -3.02
CA ASP A 298 -21.18 13.13 -3.16
C ASP A 298 -21.10 11.77 -3.86
N THR A 299 -19.89 11.31 -4.20
CA THR A 299 -19.68 10.00 -4.82
C THR A 299 -20.20 8.87 -3.92
N SER A 300 -20.97 7.96 -4.50
CA SER A 300 -21.58 6.85 -3.77
C SER A 300 -20.54 5.94 -3.11
N GLN A 301 -20.52 5.95 -1.77
CA GLN A 301 -19.61 5.16 -0.95
C GLN A 301 -19.75 3.65 -1.20
N LEU A 302 -20.99 3.18 -1.39
CA LEU A 302 -21.23 1.76 -1.72
C LEU A 302 -20.60 1.36 -3.06
N LYS A 303 -20.63 2.24 -4.08
CA LYS A 303 -19.98 1.95 -5.36
C LYS A 303 -18.47 1.88 -5.21
N ILE A 304 -17.86 2.82 -4.48
CA ILE A 304 -16.41 2.82 -4.21
C ILE A 304 -16.00 1.55 -3.45
N PHE A 305 -16.77 1.18 -2.42
CA PHE A 305 -16.57 -0.04 -1.65
C PHE A 305 -16.62 -1.27 -2.56
N LEU A 306 -17.71 -1.48 -3.30
CA LEU A 306 -17.90 -2.67 -4.14
C LEU A 306 -16.86 -2.75 -5.25
N LEU A 307 -16.54 -1.62 -5.91
CA LEU A 307 -15.53 -1.59 -6.97
C LEU A 307 -14.12 -1.87 -6.43
N THR A 308 -13.77 -1.35 -5.26
CA THR A 308 -12.49 -1.67 -4.61
C THR A 308 -12.44 -3.13 -4.18
N TYR A 309 -13.52 -3.62 -3.56
CA TYR A 309 -13.62 -4.97 -3.03
C TYR A 309 -13.52 -6.01 -4.15
N PHE A 310 -14.39 -5.92 -5.16
CA PHE A 310 -14.36 -6.86 -6.28
C PHE A 310 -13.16 -6.66 -7.20
N GLY A 311 -12.65 -5.42 -7.37
CA GLY A 311 -11.43 -5.18 -8.12
C GLY A 311 -10.22 -5.92 -7.56
N ASN A 312 -10.05 -5.90 -6.22
CA ASN A 312 -9.02 -6.67 -5.53
C ASN A 312 -9.30 -8.18 -5.60
N LEU A 313 -10.50 -8.65 -5.28
CA LEU A 313 -10.78 -10.09 -5.23
C LEU A 313 -10.65 -10.77 -6.61
N LEU A 314 -11.17 -10.14 -7.66
CA LEU A 314 -11.15 -10.70 -9.03
C LEU A 314 -9.74 -10.79 -9.61
N SER A 315 -8.80 -10.02 -9.07
CA SER A 315 -7.40 -10.06 -9.48
C SER A 315 -6.53 -10.89 -8.55
N MET A 316 -6.73 -10.82 -7.23
CA MET A 316 -5.91 -11.55 -6.26
C MET A 316 -6.22 -13.05 -6.22
N ILE A 317 -7.50 -13.42 -6.05
CA ILE A 317 -7.87 -14.82 -5.82
C ILE A 317 -7.48 -15.69 -7.02
N PRO A 318 -7.91 -15.42 -8.26
CA PRO A 318 -7.59 -16.31 -9.38
C PRO A 318 -6.08 -16.48 -9.60
N ILE A 319 -5.30 -15.43 -9.37
CA ILE A 319 -3.86 -15.43 -9.59
C ILE A 319 -3.11 -16.17 -8.48
N GLN A 320 -3.51 -16.02 -7.22
CA GLN A 320 -2.98 -16.82 -6.12
C GLN A 320 -3.35 -18.30 -6.27
N LEU A 321 -4.60 -18.60 -6.65
CA LEU A 321 -5.03 -19.98 -6.94
C LEU A 321 -4.17 -20.58 -8.06
N LEU A 322 -3.95 -19.83 -9.14
CA LEU A 322 -3.09 -20.27 -10.23
C LEU A 322 -1.63 -20.48 -9.78
N GLY A 323 -1.12 -19.62 -8.90
CA GLY A 323 0.19 -19.77 -8.27
C GLY A 323 0.32 -21.09 -7.50
N ALA A 324 -0.64 -21.35 -6.60
CA ALA A 324 -0.70 -22.60 -5.83
C ALA A 324 -0.77 -23.82 -6.76
N ALA A 325 -1.65 -23.79 -7.77
CA ALA A 325 -1.79 -24.87 -8.76
C ALA A 325 -0.52 -25.10 -9.56
N THR A 326 0.11 -24.04 -10.05
CA THR A 326 1.34 -24.15 -10.86
C THR A 326 2.49 -24.72 -10.05
N TYR A 327 2.60 -24.36 -8.77
CA TYR A 327 3.62 -24.94 -7.91
C TYR A 327 3.47 -26.47 -7.77
N THR A 328 2.25 -27.01 -7.78
CA THR A 328 2.06 -28.48 -7.70
C THR A 328 2.67 -29.23 -8.87
N GLY A 329 2.90 -28.57 -10.01
CA GLY A 329 3.62 -29.15 -11.14
C GLY A 329 5.09 -29.49 -10.82
N THR A 330 5.67 -28.91 -9.77
CA THR A 330 7.00 -29.31 -9.28
C THR A 330 7.02 -30.74 -8.72
N TYR A 331 5.87 -31.26 -8.26
CA TYR A 331 5.77 -32.64 -7.77
C TYR A 331 5.59 -33.65 -8.91
N THR A 332 5.05 -33.22 -10.05
CA THR A 332 4.78 -34.09 -11.20
C THR A 332 5.87 -34.02 -12.27
N SER A 333 6.69 -32.97 -12.25
CA SER A 333 7.72 -32.70 -13.26
C SER A 333 9.03 -32.29 -12.62
N GLU A 334 10.05 -33.15 -12.74
CA GLU A 334 11.41 -32.85 -12.28
C GLU A 334 11.98 -31.59 -12.94
N LYS A 335 11.60 -31.32 -14.21
CA LYS A 335 11.98 -30.10 -14.92
C LYS A 335 11.46 -28.85 -14.20
N TRP A 336 10.21 -28.87 -13.72
CA TRP A 336 9.63 -27.73 -13.02
C TRP A 336 10.24 -27.57 -11.63
N ASN A 337 10.51 -28.68 -10.93
CA ASN A 337 11.19 -28.67 -9.64
C ASN A 337 12.58 -28.02 -9.74
N ARG A 338 13.44 -28.54 -10.63
CA ARG A 338 14.80 -27.99 -10.85
C ARG A 338 14.77 -26.51 -11.28
N ALA A 339 13.79 -26.12 -12.08
CA ALA A 339 13.64 -24.72 -12.49
C ALA A 339 13.27 -23.81 -11.30
N TYR A 340 12.36 -24.27 -10.43
CA TYR A 340 12.00 -23.56 -9.21
C TYR A 340 13.18 -23.48 -8.21
N GLU A 341 13.93 -24.56 -8.00
CA GLU A 341 15.12 -24.53 -7.13
C GLU A 341 16.18 -23.54 -7.64
N LYS A 342 16.31 -23.40 -8.96
CA LYS A 342 17.30 -22.50 -9.58
C LYS A 342 16.91 -21.02 -9.51
N ASN A 343 15.66 -20.68 -9.84
CA ASN A 343 15.22 -19.29 -10.06
C ASN A 343 13.89 -18.94 -9.36
N ASN A 344 13.46 -19.74 -8.37
CA ASN A 344 12.17 -19.61 -7.68
C ASN A 344 11.00 -19.45 -8.67
N VAL A 345 10.14 -18.46 -8.42
CA VAL A 345 8.91 -18.23 -9.17
C VAL A 345 9.20 -17.91 -10.64
N GLY A 346 10.27 -17.17 -10.94
CA GLY A 346 10.67 -16.91 -12.33
C GLY A 346 11.02 -18.19 -13.09
N GLY A 347 11.71 -19.11 -12.42
CA GLY A 347 12.02 -20.44 -12.96
C GLY A 347 10.78 -21.30 -13.21
N LEU A 348 9.84 -21.28 -12.26
CA LEU A 348 8.56 -21.99 -12.39
C LEU A 348 7.72 -21.46 -13.55
N LEU A 349 7.57 -20.15 -13.69
CA LEU A 349 6.89 -19.54 -14.84
C LEU A 349 7.57 -19.94 -16.16
N GLY A 350 8.91 -19.91 -16.19
CA GLY A 350 9.69 -20.31 -17.35
C GLY A 350 9.51 -21.77 -17.75
N ALA A 351 9.53 -22.68 -16.78
CA ALA A 351 9.29 -24.10 -17.03
C ALA A 351 7.86 -24.36 -17.50
N SER A 352 6.88 -23.65 -16.91
CA SER A 352 5.46 -23.77 -17.24
C SER A 352 5.14 -23.34 -18.66
N LEU A 353 5.80 -22.29 -19.15
CA LEU A 353 5.61 -21.74 -20.50
C LEU A 353 6.60 -22.28 -21.53
N SER A 354 7.50 -23.20 -21.13
CA SER A 354 8.58 -23.67 -22.00
C SER A 354 8.11 -24.37 -23.27
N SER A 355 6.92 -24.99 -23.26
CA SER A 355 6.35 -25.64 -24.45
C SER A 355 5.93 -24.65 -25.54
N LEU A 356 5.80 -23.37 -25.22
CA LEU A 356 5.43 -22.31 -26.17
C LEU A 356 6.65 -21.67 -26.85
N GLY A 357 7.87 -22.16 -26.57
CA GLY A 357 9.10 -21.67 -27.19
C GLY A 357 9.28 -20.16 -27.07
N GLY A 358 9.48 -19.49 -28.22
CA GLY A 358 9.68 -18.03 -28.27
C GLY A 358 8.50 -17.21 -27.75
N PHE A 359 7.27 -17.68 -27.98
CA PHE A 359 6.08 -17.02 -27.46
C PHE A 359 6.00 -17.12 -25.92
N GLY A 360 6.44 -18.24 -25.35
CA GLY A 360 6.59 -18.39 -23.90
C GLY A 360 7.54 -17.34 -23.31
N LYS A 361 8.69 -17.09 -23.96
CA LYS A 361 9.62 -16.03 -23.55
C LYS A 361 9.00 -14.63 -23.63
N PHE A 362 8.21 -14.36 -24.67
CA PHE A 362 7.48 -13.10 -24.79
C PHE A 362 6.51 -12.89 -23.61
N LEU A 363 5.74 -13.93 -23.23
CA LEU A 363 4.86 -13.86 -22.06
C LEU A 363 5.64 -13.62 -20.75
N LEU A 364 6.81 -14.23 -20.57
CA LEU A 364 7.67 -13.99 -19.42
C LEU A 364 8.14 -12.52 -19.34
N ILE A 365 8.41 -11.88 -20.49
CA ILE A 365 8.73 -10.44 -20.52
C ILE A 365 7.53 -9.62 -20.04
N LEU A 366 6.32 -9.93 -20.52
CA LEU A 366 5.10 -9.26 -20.06
C LEU A 366 4.87 -9.42 -18.55
N PHE A 367 5.07 -10.63 -18.04
CA PHE A 367 5.01 -10.91 -16.60
C PHE A 367 6.06 -10.12 -15.83
N ALA A 368 7.31 -10.08 -16.31
CA ALA A 368 8.36 -9.29 -15.65
C ALA A 368 8.01 -7.79 -15.62
N LEU A 369 7.45 -7.25 -16.70
CA LEU A 369 7.02 -5.86 -16.77
C LEU A 369 5.78 -5.58 -15.88
N SER A 370 4.94 -6.59 -15.61
CA SER A 370 3.77 -6.43 -14.73
C SER A 370 4.14 -5.97 -13.32
N THR A 371 5.35 -6.30 -12.83
CA THR A 371 5.78 -5.89 -11.47
C THR A 371 5.93 -4.38 -11.34
N ILE A 372 6.10 -3.67 -12.47
CA ILE A 372 6.15 -2.21 -12.52
C ILE A 372 4.81 -1.62 -12.07
N ALA A 373 3.67 -2.19 -12.52
CA ALA A 373 2.32 -1.76 -12.14
C ALA A 373 2.10 -1.76 -10.63
N CYS A 374 2.69 -2.73 -9.92
CA CYS A 374 2.60 -2.78 -8.46
C CYS A 374 3.61 -1.88 -7.75
N ASN A 375 4.77 -1.62 -8.35
CA ASN A 375 5.77 -0.75 -7.75
C ASN A 375 5.43 0.72 -7.83
N ILE A 376 4.71 1.14 -8.86
CA ILE A 376 4.20 2.51 -8.99
C ILE A 376 3.43 2.94 -7.74
N PRO A 377 2.36 2.24 -7.30
CA PRO A 377 1.59 2.64 -6.12
C PRO A 377 2.40 2.58 -4.83
N ASN A 378 3.29 1.58 -4.68
CA ASN A 378 4.18 1.48 -3.51
C ASN A 378 5.12 2.68 -3.39
N ILE A 379 5.79 3.06 -4.47
CA ILE A 379 6.73 4.19 -4.47
C ILE A 379 5.98 5.52 -4.34
N TYR A 380 4.81 5.64 -4.97
CA TYR A 380 3.95 6.80 -4.83
C TYR A 380 3.50 7.00 -3.37
N SER A 381 2.95 5.96 -2.75
CA SER A 381 2.49 6.01 -1.35
C SER A 381 3.65 6.23 -0.37
N LEU A 382 4.83 5.63 -0.64
CA LEU A 382 6.05 5.89 0.14
C LEU A 382 6.36 7.38 0.21
N SER A 383 6.33 8.06 -0.95
CA SER A 383 6.68 9.47 -1.02
C SER A 383 5.69 10.38 -0.29
N LEU A 384 4.39 10.05 -0.32
CA LEU A 384 3.35 10.75 0.43
C LEU A 384 3.46 10.49 1.93
N SER A 385 3.72 9.24 2.32
CA SER A 385 3.91 8.84 3.71
C SER A 385 5.12 9.54 4.32
N ALA A 386 6.24 9.61 3.60
CA ALA A 386 7.41 10.32 4.06
C ALA A 386 7.12 11.79 4.44
N GLN A 387 6.24 12.47 3.70
CA GLN A 387 5.84 13.85 4.01
C GLN A 387 4.96 14.00 5.25
N VAL A 388 4.28 12.92 5.70
CA VAL A 388 3.43 12.93 6.90
C VAL A 388 4.25 12.86 8.18
N ILE A 389 5.43 12.22 8.15
CA ILE A 389 6.26 11.93 9.32
C ILE A 389 6.59 13.17 10.15
N ALA A 390 7.04 14.25 9.49
CA ALA A 390 7.43 15.48 10.18
C ALA A 390 7.20 16.72 9.30
N PRO A 391 6.92 17.90 9.89
CA PRO A 391 6.73 19.14 9.13
C PRO A 391 7.91 19.50 8.22
N ILE A 392 9.14 19.18 8.63
CA ILE A 392 10.35 19.43 7.83
C ILE A 392 10.40 18.59 6.55
N PHE A 393 9.80 17.39 6.56
CA PHE A 393 9.77 16.48 5.42
C PHE A 393 8.80 16.96 4.32
N LYS A 394 7.80 17.76 4.66
CA LYS A 394 6.93 18.42 3.66
C LYS A 394 7.68 19.38 2.74
N ARG A 395 8.79 19.97 3.21
CA ARG A 395 9.61 20.92 2.43
C ARG A 395 10.47 20.21 1.38
N ILE A 396 10.64 18.90 1.48
CA ILE A 396 11.45 18.11 0.55
C ILE A 396 10.56 17.71 -0.64
N PRO A 397 10.98 18.00 -1.89
CA PRO A 397 10.22 17.61 -3.07
C PRO A 397 9.99 16.09 -3.16
N ARG A 398 8.78 15.70 -3.53
CA ARG A 398 8.31 14.31 -3.57
C ARG A 398 9.26 13.37 -4.30
N PHE A 399 9.81 13.81 -5.43
CA PHE A 399 10.69 12.98 -6.27
C PHE A 399 11.96 12.50 -5.53
N LEU A 400 12.47 13.26 -4.55
CA LEU A 400 13.64 12.84 -3.77
C LEU A 400 13.32 11.61 -2.91
N TYR A 401 12.12 11.55 -2.32
CA TYR A 401 11.68 10.37 -1.58
C TYR A 401 11.57 9.14 -2.48
N THR A 402 11.10 9.33 -3.71
CA THR A 402 11.05 8.27 -4.72
C THR A 402 12.44 7.76 -5.07
N VAL A 403 13.44 8.65 -5.28
CA VAL A 403 14.83 8.26 -5.56
C VAL A 403 15.45 7.52 -4.38
N ILE A 404 15.35 8.08 -3.17
CA ILE A 404 15.92 7.50 -1.95
C ILE A 404 15.25 6.15 -1.65
N GLY A 405 13.91 6.09 -1.68
CA GLY A 405 13.15 4.86 -1.51
C GLY A 405 13.56 3.80 -2.54
N THR A 406 13.80 4.20 -3.78
CA THR A 406 14.30 3.31 -4.83
C THR A 406 15.67 2.75 -4.55
N ALA A 407 16.62 3.59 -4.16
CA ALA A 407 17.95 3.13 -3.77
C ALA A 407 17.88 2.14 -2.59
N LEU A 408 17.06 2.45 -1.57
CA LEU A 408 16.90 1.60 -0.39
C LEU A 408 16.28 0.23 -0.73
N TYR A 409 15.20 0.19 -1.53
CA TYR A 409 14.60 -1.10 -1.87
C TYR A 409 15.46 -1.91 -2.84
N ILE A 410 16.28 -1.29 -3.69
CA ILE A 410 17.26 -2.04 -4.52
C ILE A 410 18.26 -2.76 -3.62
N LEU A 411 18.84 -2.07 -2.64
CA LEU A 411 19.78 -2.66 -1.68
C LEU A 411 19.14 -3.82 -0.92
N LEU A 412 17.92 -3.59 -0.41
CA LEU A 412 17.15 -4.63 0.28
C LEU A 412 16.85 -5.82 -0.64
N ALA A 413 16.43 -5.56 -1.88
CA ALA A 413 16.08 -6.59 -2.85
C ALA A 413 17.27 -7.48 -3.21
N ILE A 414 18.47 -6.91 -3.37
CA ILE A 414 19.68 -7.69 -3.68
C ILE A 414 19.99 -8.68 -2.55
N VAL A 415 19.85 -8.26 -1.29
CA VAL A 415 20.07 -9.12 -0.12
C VAL A 415 18.95 -10.18 -0.01
N ALA A 416 17.70 -9.75 -0.10
CA ALA A 416 16.52 -10.60 0.06
C ALA A 416 16.34 -11.61 -1.08
N ALA A 417 16.90 -11.36 -2.27
CA ALA A 417 16.81 -12.26 -3.42
C ALA A 417 17.36 -13.67 -3.13
N SER A 418 18.33 -13.79 -2.22
CA SER A 418 18.93 -15.07 -1.82
C SER A 418 17.98 -15.97 -1.01
N LYS A 419 17.02 -15.38 -0.29
CA LYS A 419 16.05 -16.06 0.57
C LYS A 419 14.62 -15.59 0.22
N PHE A 420 14.28 -15.68 -1.06
CA PHE A 420 13.06 -15.06 -1.59
C PHE A 420 11.78 -15.52 -0.88
N ASN A 421 11.57 -16.83 -0.73
CA ASN A 421 10.36 -17.37 -0.10
C ASN A 421 10.21 -16.92 1.36
N ASP A 422 11.28 -17.02 2.15
CA ASP A 422 11.29 -16.56 3.54
C ASP A 422 11.03 -15.06 3.64
N SER A 423 11.64 -14.27 2.74
CA SER A 423 11.47 -12.82 2.69
C SER A 423 10.03 -12.43 2.34
N LEU A 424 9.45 -13.08 1.32
CA LEU A 424 8.07 -12.86 0.89
C LEU A 424 7.09 -13.22 2.01
N ALA A 425 7.22 -14.41 2.61
CA ALA A 425 6.37 -14.85 3.71
C ALA A 425 6.49 -13.93 4.93
N SER A 426 7.70 -13.50 5.28
CA SER A 426 7.92 -12.60 6.42
C SER A 426 7.35 -11.20 6.18
N ILE A 427 7.48 -10.65 4.96
CA ILE A 427 6.88 -9.34 4.61
C ILE A 427 5.36 -9.41 4.68
N MET A 428 4.76 -10.46 4.12
CA MET A 428 3.31 -10.69 4.18
C MET A 428 2.84 -10.86 5.64
N GLY A 429 3.53 -11.68 6.44
CA GLY A 429 3.21 -11.88 7.86
C GLY A 429 3.31 -10.59 8.67
N VAL A 430 4.44 -9.87 8.59
CA VAL A 430 4.62 -8.58 9.29
C VAL A 430 3.56 -7.56 8.85
N SER A 431 3.24 -7.50 7.55
CA SER A 431 2.14 -6.69 7.05
C SER A 431 0.82 -7.01 7.77
N SER A 432 0.45 -8.29 7.88
CA SER A 432 -0.80 -8.69 8.56
C SER A 432 -0.89 -8.10 9.97
N TYR A 433 0.21 -8.09 10.71
CA TYR A 433 0.27 -7.68 12.10
C TYR A 433 0.01 -6.18 12.30
N TRP A 434 0.82 -5.34 11.66
CA TRP A 434 0.74 -3.91 11.92
C TRP A 434 -0.50 -3.30 11.27
N PHE A 435 -0.92 -3.80 10.10
CA PHE A 435 -2.15 -3.34 9.47
C PHE A 435 -3.38 -3.72 10.29
N ALA A 436 -3.40 -4.88 10.97
CA ALA A 436 -4.48 -5.23 11.88
C ALA A 436 -4.63 -4.19 13.01
N ILE A 437 -3.53 -3.73 13.60
CA ILE A 437 -3.56 -2.65 14.61
C ILE A 437 -4.03 -1.33 13.98
N PHE A 438 -3.46 -0.98 12.82
CA PHE A 438 -3.78 0.24 12.10
C PHE A 438 -5.28 0.39 11.81
N ILE A 439 -5.88 -0.62 11.18
CA ILE A 439 -7.28 -0.57 10.75
C ILE A 439 -8.24 -0.59 11.93
N VAL A 440 -7.91 -1.30 13.01
CA VAL A 440 -8.77 -1.37 14.20
C VAL A 440 -8.93 0.03 14.79
N ILE A 441 -7.82 0.73 15.03
CA ILE A 441 -7.86 2.08 15.61
C ILE A 441 -8.63 3.05 14.69
N VAL A 442 -8.39 2.99 13.38
CA VAL A 442 -9.09 3.87 12.44
C VAL A 442 -10.59 3.59 12.39
N PHE A 443 -10.99 2.31 12.32
CA PHE A 443 -12.39 1.95 12.23
C PHE A 443 -13.13 2.10 13.55
N GLU A 444 -12.54 1.78 14.69
CA GLU A 444 -13.19 2.01 15.99
C GLU A 444 -13.38 3.50 16.27
N ASP A 445 -12.41 4.35 15.89
CA ASP A 445 -12.60 5.80 15.94
C ASP A 445 -13.78 6.24 15.06
N HIS A 446 -13.84 5.72 13.82
CA HIS A 446 -14.95 6.01 12.91
C HIS A 446 -16.31 5.51 13.43
N LEU A 447 -16.37 4.28 13.94
CA LEU A 447 -17.59 3.59 14.35
C LEU A 447 -18.11 4.13 15.69
N PHE A 448 -17.28 4.14 16.73
CA PHE A 448 -17.73 4.45 18.09
C PHE A 448 -17.70 5.95 18.39
N PHE A 449 -16.63 6.65 18.00
CA PHE A 449 -16.42 8.04 18.39
C PHE A 449 -16.97 9.03 17.34
N ARG A 450 -16.92 8.66 16.06
CA ARG A 450 -17.45 9.46 14.94
C ARG A 450 -18.81 8.96 14.45
N ARG A 451 -19.37 7.92 15.06
CA ARG A 451 -20.74 7.39 14.83
C ARG A 451 -21.02 7.09 13.35
N CYS A 452 -20.05 6.51 12.66
CA CYS A 452 -20.14 6.15 11.24
C CYS A 452 -20.49 7.32 10.30
N SER A 453 -20.16 8.57 10.68
CA SER A 453 -20.53 9.74 9.89
C SER A 453 -19.33 10.62 9.57
N PHE A 454 -19.10 10.83 8.28
CA PHE A 454 -18.08 11.77 7.79
C PHE A 454 -18.35 13.22 8.18
N LYS A 455 -19.60 13.57 8.54
CA LYS A 455 -19.97 14.91 9.04
C LYS A 455 -19.34 15.24 10.40
N ASN A 456 -18.95 14.21 11.17
CA ASN A 456 -18.33 14.37 12.48
C ASN A 456 -16.80 14.59 12.39
N TYR A 457 -16.27 14.77 11.18
CA TYR A 457 -14.89 15.17 10.93
C TYR A 457 -14.85 16.62 10.49
N ASN A 458 -13.94 17.39 11.08
CA ASN A 458 -13.55 18.68 10.53
C ASN A 458 -12.29 18.45 9.67
N PHE A 459 -12.44 18.46 8.35
CA PHE A 459 -11.33 18.15 7.45
C PHE A 459 -10.31 19.30 7.29
N ASP A 460 -10.61 20.49 7.79
CA ASP A 460 -9.74 21.67 7.63
C ASP A 460 -8.60 21.69 8.67
N ILE A 461 -8.74 20.94 9.76
CA ILE A 461 -7.74 20.84 10.84
C ILE A 461 -6.73 19.71 10.63
N TRP A 462 -6.67 19.11 9.43
CA TRP A 462 -5.86 17.93 9.13
C TRP A 462 -4.36 18.07 9.40
N ASP A 463 -3.85 19.30 9.48
CA ASP A 463 -2.44 19.62 9.79
C ASP A 463 -2.25 20.38 11.11
N SER A 464 -3.28 20.49 11.93
CA SER A 464 -3.24 21.26 13.18
C SER A 464 -2.97 20.35 14.38
N TYR A 465 -1.70 20.25 14.80
CA TYR A 465 -1.29 19.43 15.95
C TYR A 465 -2.01 19.78 17.26
N GLN A 466 -2.50 21.02 17.41
CA GLN A 466 -3.21 21.50 18.59
C GLN A 466 -4.69 21.08 18.63
N LEU A 467 -5.30 20.81 17.47
CA LEU A 467 -6.72 20.50 17.36
C LEU A 467 -6.96 19.00 17.12
N LEU A 468 -5.95 18.30 16.63
CA LEU A 468 -5.96 16.85 16.50
C LEU A 468 -5.71 16.16 17.83
N PRO A 469 -6.09 14.88 17.96
CA PRO A 469 -5.81 14.11 19.16
C PRO A 469 -4.32 14.06 19.51
N ILE A 470 -4.03 13.99 20.82
CA ILE A 470 -2.66 13.98 21.36
C ILE A 470 -1.90 12.69 21.00
N SER A 471 -2.62 11.65 20.53
CA SER A 471 -2.11 10.34 20.09
C SER A 471 -1.94 9.32 21.22
N LEU A 472 -2.24 9.66 22.47
CA LEU A 472 -1.93 8.80 23.61
C LEU A 472 -2.75 7.51 23.58
N ALA A 473 -4.06 7.63 23.30
CA ALA A 473 -4.94 6.46 23.21
C ALA A 473 -4.47 5.49 22.12
N ALA A 474 -4.19 5.99 20.91
CA ALA A 474 -3.78 5.16 19.79
C ALA A 474 -2.40 4.51 20.00
N ILE A 475 -1.42 5.25 20.54
CA ILE A 475 -0.08 4.72 20.80
C ILE A 475 -0.11 3.63 21.87
N LEU A 476 -0.79 3.87 23.00
CA LEU A 476 -0.89 2.87 24.06
C LEU A 476 -1.64 1.61 23.59
N SER A 477 -2.71 1.77 22.82
CA SER A 477 -3.44 0.65 22.24
C SER A 477 -2.60 -0.13 21.23
N GLY A 478 -1.82 0.59 20.41
CA GLY A 478 -0.85 -0.02 19.50
C GLY A 478 0.22 -0.84 20.23
N ILE A 479 0.73 -0.35 21.37
CA ILE A 479 1.67 -1.10 22.22
C ILE A 479 1.00 -2.38 22.76
N VAL A 480 -0.24 -2.29 23.24
CA VAL A 480 -1.00 -3.46 23.71
C VAL A 480 -1.25 -4.45 22.58
N GLY A 481 -1.55 -3.96 21.37
CA GLY A 481 -1.63 -4.77 20.16
C GLY A 481 -0.31 -5.48 19.82
N ILE A 482 0.82 -4.79 19.92
CA ILE A 482 2.17 -5.36 19.69
C ILE A 482 2.45 -6.50 20.68
N VAL A 483 2.03 -6.36 21.94
CA VAL A 483 2.12 -7.48 22.91
C VAL A 483 1.31 -8.68 22.41
N GLY A 484 0.08 -8.46 21.93
CA GLY A 484 -0.73 -9.52 21.31
C GLY A 484 -0.02 -10.20 20.14
N ILE A 485 0.56 -9.41 19.23
CA ILE A 485 1.34 -9.93 18.09
C ILE A 485 2.50 -10.79 18.59
N ILE A 486 3.31 -10.30 19.53
CA ILE A 486 4.48 -11.03 20.04
C ILE A 486 4.07 -12.37 20.67
N LEU A 487 2.90 -12.42 21.30
CA LEU A 487 2.40 -13.68 21.87
C LEU A 487 2.01 -14.69 20.78
N GLY A 488 1.40 -14.24 19.69
CA GLY A 488 0.80 -15.07 18.63
C GLY A 488 1.61 -15.23 17.34
N MET A 489 2.68 -14.47 17.12
CA MET A 489 3.41 -14.47 15.85
C MET A 489 4.29 -15.72 15.66
N SER A 490 4.38 -16.20 14.42
CA SER A 490 5.21 -17.33 14.02
C SER A 490 6.04 -16.95 12.80
N GLN A 491 7.22 -16.41 13.03
CA GLN A 491 8.13 -15.91 12.00
C GLN A 491 9.46 -16.66 12.04
N THR A 492 10.18 -16.67 10.92
CA THR A 492 11.47 -17.38 10.79
C THR A 492 12.50 -17.00 11.87
N TRP A 493 12.41 -15.78 12.40
CA TRP A 493 13.30 -15.22 13.42
C TRP A 493 12.71 -15.26 14.84
N PHE A 494 11.40 -15.47 15.00
CA PHE A 494 10.77 -15.51 16.31
C PHE A 494 9.43 -16.24 16.29
N ASN A 495 9.24 -17.14 17.26
CA ASN A 495 8.00 -17.87 17.48
C ASN A 495 7.45 -17.57 18.87
N GLY A 496 6.27 -16.97 18.91
CA GLY A 496 5.56 -16.59 20.12
C GLY A 496 5.11 -17.78 20.97
N PRO A 497 4.94 -17.59 22.28
CA PRO A 497 4.53 -18.66 23.19
C PRO A 497 3.17 -19.27 22.82
N ILE A 498 2.20 -18.48 22.35
CA ILE A 498 0.88 -18.97 21.95
C ILE A 498 0.97 -19.71 20.61
N ALA A 499 1.73 -19.18 19.65
CA ALA A 499 1.99 -19.85 18.38
C ALA A 499 2.57 -21.25 18.58
N LYS A 500 3.55 -21.38 19.49
CA LYS A 500 4.13 -22.67 19.90
C LYS A 500 3.13 -23.54 20.64
N ALA A 501 2.30 -22.98 21.53
CA ALA A 501 1.33 -23.74 22.29
C ALA A 501 0.23 -24.36 21.42
N ILE A 502 -0.17 -23.68 20.33
CA ILE A 502 -1.14 -24.19 19.35
C ILE A 502 -0.55 -25.37 18.57
N ALA A 503 0.68 -25.22 18.09
CA ALA A 503 1.38 -26.26 17.34
C ALA A 503 1.90 -27.42 18.20
N ARG A 504 2.18 -27.18 19.50
CA ARG A 504 2.88 -28.10 20.41
C ARG A 504 4.13 -28.69 19.73
N ASP A 505 4.27 -30.02 19.75
CA ASP A 505 5.40 -30.76 19.17
C ASP A 505 5.18 -31.12 17.69
N THR A 506 4.07 -30.68 17.07
CA THR A 506 3.69 -31.13 15.72
C THR A 506 4.27 -30.27 14.61
N ASP A 507 4.55 -28.99 14.89
CA ASP A 507 5.19 -28.07 13.96
C ASP A 507 6.22 -27.21 14.70
N ALA A 508 7.48 -27.30 14.28
CA ALA A 508 8.56 -26.49 14.85
C ALA A 508 8.38 -25.00 14.54
N GLN A 509 7.62 -24.65 13.49
CA GLN A 509 7.39 -23.25 13.12
C GLN A 509 6.32 -22.61 14.02
N GLY A 510 5.28 -23.33 14.41
CA GLY A 510 4.16 -22.75 15.16
C GLY A 510 2.98 -22.37 14.27
N ALA A 511 1.86 -22.02 14.90
CA ALA A 511 0.68 -21.50 14.22
C ALA A 511 0.69 -19.98 14.32
N ASP A 512 0.85 -19.29 13.19
CA ASP A 512 0.80 -17.84 13.17
C ASP A 512 -0.62 -17.37 13.43
N VAL A 513 -0.82 -16.75 14.59
CA VAL A 513 -2.07 -16.08 14.99
C VAL A 513 -1.79 -14.65 15.44
N GLY A 514 -0.66 -14.08 14.99
CA GLY A 514 -0.17 -12.79 15.45
C GLY A 514 -1.11 -11.65 15.10
N PHE A 515 -1.73 -11.68 13.91
CA PHE A 515 -2.61 -10.59 13.49
C PHE A 515 -3.96 -10.62 14.20
N GLU A 516 -4.51 -11.80 14.50
CA GLU A 516 -5.75 -11.94 15.26
C GLU A 516 -5.57 -11.43 16.68
N PHE A 517 -4.47 -11.79 17.33
CA PHE A 517 -4.16 -11.28 18.68
C PHE A 517 -3.86 -9.79 18.65
N GLY A 518 -3.11 -9.30 17.66
CA GLY A 518 -2.89 -7.87 17.44
C GLY A 518 -4.20 -7.10 17.28
N PHE A 519 -5.13 -7.63 16.49
CA PHE A 519 -6.47 -7.09 16.29
C PHE A 519 -7.24 -7.05 17.60
N ILE A 520 -7.39 -8.19 18.30
CA ILE A 520 -8.22 -8.31 19.50
C ILE A 520 -7.69 -7.42 20.63
N PHE A 521 -6.38 -7.45 20.88
CA PHE A 521 -5.77 -6.68 21.96
C PHE A 521 -5.92 -5.18 21.71
N THR A 522 -5.77 -4.75 20.45
CA THR A 522 -5.99 -3.34 20.07
C THR A 522 -7.47 -2.97 20.20
N ALA A 523 -8.38 -3.82 19.71
CA ALA A 523 -9.83 -3.56 19.71
C ALA A 523 -10.42 -3.45 21.12
N VAL A 524 -9.89 -4.21 22.07
CA VAL A 524 -10.32 -4.11 23.47
C VAL A 524 -9.72 -2.87 24.15
N SER A 525 -8.46 -2.54 23.86
CA SER A 525 -7.75 -1.46 24.56
C SER A 525 -8.09 -0.05 24.05
N PHE A 526 -8.32 0.11 22.73
CA PHE A 526 -8.50 1.42 22.11
C PHE A 526 -9.74 2.17 22.58
N PRO A 527 -10.95 1.58 22.62
CA PRO A 527 -12.12 2.29 23.10
C PRO A 527 -11.96 2.76 24.55
N LEU A 528 -11.33 1.95 25.40
CA LEU A 528 -11.06 2.28 26.80
C LEU A 528 -10.10 3.46 26.92
N PHE A 529 -8.95 3.41 26.25
CA PHE A 529 -7.97 4.49 26.30
C PHE A 529 -8.47 5.77 25.63
N ARG A 530 -9.29 5.65 24.59
CA ARG A 530 -9.87 6.81 23.90
C ARG A 530 -10.91 7.51 24.77
N LEU A 531 -11.76 6.78 25.50
CA LEU A 531 -12.69 7.39 26.46
C LEU A 531 -11.95 8.14 27.58
N ILE A 532 -10.85 7.57 28.07
CA ILE A 532 -9.98 8.21 29.06
C ILE A 532 -9.34 9.48 28.49
N GLU A 533 -8.81 9.42 27.27
CA GLU A 533 -8.21 10.57 26.58
C GLU A 533 -9.22 11.70 26.41
N LEU A 534 -10.45 11.40 25.96
CA LEU A 534 -11.50 12.41 25.81
C LEU A 534 -11.91 13.04 27.15
N TYR A 535 -11.94 12.24 28.23
CA TYR A 535 -12.25 12.73 29.57
C TYR A 535 -11.20 13.73 30.10
N PHE A 536 -9.91 13.43 29.92
CA PHE A 536 -8.82 14.27 30.44
C PHE A 536 -8.48 15.46 29.54
N VAL A 537 -8.54 15.28 28.21
CA VAL A 537 -8.09 16.28 27.25
C VAL A 537 -9.20 17.27 26.89
N GLN A 538 -10.48 16.91 27.10
CA GLN A 538 -11.65 17.74 26.79
C GLN A 538 -11.65 18.31 25.36
N ARG A 539 -11.11 17.53 24.39
CA ARG A 539 -11.04 17.90 22.96
C ARG A 539 -11.73 16.87 22.09
#